data_AF-A0A9W6MNS8-F1
#
_entry.id   AF-A0A9W6MNS8-F1
#
_cell.length_a   1.000
_cell.length_b   1.000
_cell.length_c   1.000
_cell.angle_alpha   90.00
_cell.angle_beta   90.00
_cell.angle_gamma   90.00
#
_symmetry.space_group_name_H-M   'P 1'
#
loop_
_entity.id
_entity.type
_entity.pdbx_description
1 polymer ?
#
loop_
_entity_poly.entity_id
_entity_poly.type
_entity_poly.pdbx_seq_one_letter_code
_entity_poly.pdbx_strand_id
1 'polypeptide(L)'
;MNARSVRPLPILRLIDPVWPPLLLAACCLVLAFAVSPFLWLDGLAILGCGVLVLDTAARYRQYRVLRMALRQANGVTGRARRLFRRARGTWCTRRAALAAAHAEGFGREARALVCRWGYRPWHIFPDGTFTRRSPFLRIAFWRSVFGLEPRGPGHPG
;
A
#
# COMPACT_ATOMS: atom_id res chain seq x y z
N MET A 1 31.44 -3.22 14.83
CA MET A 1 30.97 -1.84 14.57
C MET A 1 29.53 -1.73 15.06
N ASN A 2 29.31 -1.01 16.17
CA ASN A 2 28.01 -0.83 16.81
C ASN A 2 27.12 0.07 15.94
N ALA A 3 26.16 -0.53 15.23
CA ALA A 3 25.07 0.22 14.62
C ALA A 3 24.27 0.87 15.74
N ARG A 4 24.48 2.18 15.98
CA ARG A 4 23.63 2.97 16.87
C ARG A 4 22.19 2.77 16.41
N SER A 5 21.42 2.09 17.24
CA SER A 5 19.96 1.99 17.11
C SER A 5 19.43 3.41 17.24
N VAL A 6 19.33 4.12 16.12
CA VAL A 6 18.65 5.41 16.05
C VAL A 6 17.20 5.10 16.40
N ARG A 7 16.83 5.36 17.66
CA ARG A 7 15.43 5.22 18.10
C ARG A 7 14.66 6.28 17.30
N PRO A 8 13.77 5.89 16.38
CA PRO A 8 13.02 6.88 15.62
C PRO A 8 12.18 7.69 16.59
N LEU A 9 12.10 9.00 16.35
CA LEU A 9 11.25 9.93 17.09
C LEU A 9 9.82 9.36 17.19
N PRO A 10 9.10 9.59 18.30
CA PRO A 10 7.78 9.01 18.53
C PRO A 10 6.79 9.32 17.40
N ILE A 11 6.91 10.49 16.77
CA ILE A 11 6.09 10.93 15.64
C ILE A 11 6.37 10.09 14.38
N LEU A 12 7.65 9.79 14.10
CA LEU A 12 8.05 8.97 12.96
C LEU A 12 7.49 7.54 13.06
N ARG A 13 7.36 7.01 14.28
CA ARG A 13 6.72 5.70 14.53
C ARG A 13 5.22 5.69 14.24
N LEU A 14 4.56 6.84 14.38
CA LEU A 14 3.13 7.00 14.13
C LEU A 14 2.84 7.08 12.63
N ILE A 15 3.74 7.73 11.89
CA ILE A 15 3.60 8.04 10.46
C ILE A 15 4.09 6.90 9.57
N ASP A 16 5.15 6.16 9.96
CA ASP A 16 5.71 5.05 9.18
C ASP A 16 4.68 4.01 8.63
N PRO A 17 3.62 3.61 9.37
CA PRO A 17 2.63 2.69 8.84
C PRO A 17 1.68 3.30 7.79
N VAL A 18 1.57 4.63 7.72
CA VAL A 18 0.48 5.34 7.02
C VAL A 18 0.93 6.49 6.11
N TRP A 19 2.23 6.78 6.02
CA TRP A 19 2.73 7.87 5.16
C TRP A 19 2.38 7.71 3.68
N PRO A 20 2.26 6.50 3.08
CA PRO A 20 1.91 6.37 1.68
C PRO A 20 0.59 7.03 1.27
N PRO A 21 -0.57 6.67 1.88
CA PRO A 21 -1.83 7.34 1.54
C PRO A 21 -1.85 8.81 1.96
N LEU A 22 -1.17 9.20 3.05
CA LEU A 22 -1.09 10.59 3.49
C LEU A 22 -0.33 11.47 2.49
N LEU A 23 0.81 10.99 1.98
CA LEU A 23 1.59 11.71 0.98
C LEU A 23 0.78 11.88 -0.30
N LEU A 24 0.09 10.84 -0.74
CA LEU A 24 -0.77 10.90 -1.91
C LEU A 24 -1.92 11.91 -1.70
N ALA A 25 -2.54 11.92 -0.53
CA ALA A 25 -3.61 12.87 -0.19
C ALA A 25 -3.11 14.32 -0.23
N ALA A 26 -1.94 14.57 0.35
CA ALA A 26 -1.29 15.87 0.32
C ALA A 26 -0.97 16.31 -1.11
N CYS A 27 -0.41 15.43 -1.95
CA CYS A 27 -0.14 15.74 -3.36
C CYS A 27 -1.43 16.06 -4.13
N CYS A 28 -2.52 15.31 -3.92
CA CYS A 28 -3.81 15.57 -4.55
C CYS A 28 -4.38 16.93 -4.14
N LEU A 29 -4.31 17.29 -2.85
CA LEU A 29 -4.75 18.61 -2.38
C LEU A 29 -3.91 19.74 -2.99
N VAL A 30 -2.58 19.61 -2.97
CA VAL A 30 -1.68 20.63 -3.53
C VAL A 30 -1.95 20.83 -5.03
N LEU A 31 -2.13 19.75 -5.79
CA LEU A 31 -2.46 19.83 -7.21
C LEU A 31 -3.83 20.47 -7.47
N ALA A 32 -4.83 20.18 -6.63
CA ALA A 32 -6.16 20.79 -6.75
C ALA A 32 -6.07 22.32 -6.61
N PHE A 33 -5.42 22.80 -5.55
CA PHE A 33 -5.26 24.25 -5.30
C PHE A 33 -4.30 24.94 -6.28
N ALA A 34 -3.31 24.24 -6.83
CA ALA A 34 -2.31 24.84 -7.72
C ALA A 34 -2.77 24.92 -9.18
N VAL A 35 -3.66 24.03 -9.63
CA VAL A 35 -4.00 23.86 -11.06
C VAL A 35 -5.42 24.31 -11.39
N SER A 36 -6.34 24.40 -10.42
CA SER A 36 -7.76 24.58 -10.72
C SER A 36 -8.28 26.01 -10.46
N PRO A 37 -8.74 26.73 -11.50
CA PRO A 37 -9.69 27.85 -11.36
C PRO A 37 -11.17 27.37 -11.32
N PHE A 38 -11.41 26.05 -11.31
CA PHE A 38 -12.71 25.43 -11.52
C PHE A 38 -13.17 24.60 -10.30
N LEU A 39 -14.22 25.07 -9.63
CA LEU A 39 -14.73 24.55 -8.34
C LEU A 39 -15.10 23.04 -8.31
N TRP A 40 -15.35 22.42 -9.47
CA TRP A 40 -15.73 21.00 -9.57
C TRP A 40 -14.53 20.05 -9.42
N LEU A 41 -13.33 20.45 -9.84
CA LEU A 41 -12.10 19.69 -9.59
C LEU A 41 -11.73 19.70 -8.10
N ASP A 42 -12.03 20.79 -7.40
CA ASP A 42 -11.82 20.92 -5.96
C ASP A 42 -12.74 19.97 -5.18
N GLY A 43 -14.01 19.87 -5.58
CA GLY A 43 -14.96 18.91 -5.01
C GLY A 43 -14.50 17.46 -5.15
N LEU A 44 -14.00 17.08 -6.34
CA LEU A 44 -13.46 15.73 -6.58
C LEU A 44 -12.18 15.47 -5.77
N ALA A 45 -11.31 16.48 -5.64
CA ALA A 45 -10.10 16.38 -4.83
C ALA A 45 -10.39 16.24 -3.34
N ILE A 46 -11.37 16.98 -2.80
CA ILE A 46 -11.83 16.84 -1.41
C ILE A 46 -12.38 15.43 -1.17
N LEU A 47 -13.21 14.92 -2.08
CA LEU A 47 -13.76 13.56 -1.98
C LEU A 47 -12.65 12.50 -2.05
N GLY A 48 -11.71 12.64 -2.98
CA GLY A 48 -10.53 11.76 -3.08
C GLY A 48 -9.65 11.80 -1.82
N CYS A 49 -9.44 12.98 -1.24
CA CYS A 49 -8.75 13.15 0.03
C CYS A 49 -9.47 12.42 1.16
N GLY A 50 -10.81 12.53 1.24
CA GLY A 50 -11.62 11.80 2.20
C GLY A 50 -11.42 10.28 2.11
N VAL A 51 -11.39 9.72 0.90
CA VAL A 51 -11.11 8.29 0.68
C VAL A 51 -9.71 7.91 1.18
N LEU A 52 -8.69 8.76 0.94
CA LEU A 52 -7.32 8.50 1.37
C LEU A 52 -7.14 8.61 2.89
N VAL A 53 -7.91 9.49 3.56
CA VAL A 53 -7.98 9.55 5.02
C VAL A 53 -8.61 8.26 5.58
N LEU A 54 -9.67 7.75 4.94
CA LEU A 54 -10.26 6.46 5.33
C LEU A 54 -9.29 5.30 5.09
N ASP A 55 -8.52 5.28 3.99
CA ASP A 55 -7.48 4.27 3.77
C ASP A 55 -6.38 4.36 4.85
N THR A 56 -5.94 5.58 5.20
CA THR A 56 -4.99 5.84 6.30
C THR A 56 -5.49 5.21 7.61
N ALA A 57 -6.76 5.45 7.96
CA ALA A 57 -7.37 4.87 9.16
C ALA A 57 -7.41 3.33 9.10
N ALA A 58 -7.72 2.76 7.93
CA ALA A 58 -7.71 1.32 7.71
C ALA A 58 -6.31 0.71 7.88
N ARG A 59 -5.25 1.37 7.33
CA ARG A 59 -3.85 0.93 7.51
C ARG A 59 -3.41 1.02 8.96
N TYR A 60 -3.82 2.06 9.68
CA TYR A 60 -3.53 2.18 11.10
C TYR A 60 -4.19 1.07 11.93
N ARG A 61 -5.44 0.72 11.63
CA ARG A 61 -6.12 -0.43 12.25
C ARG A 61 -5.37 -1.74 11.99
N GLN A 62 -4.94 -1.98 10.76
CA GLN A 62 -4.16 -3.17 10.40
C GLN A 62 -2.82 -3.25 11.15
N TYR A 63 -2.11 -2.12 11.25
CA TYR A 63 -0.91 -2.00 12.07
C TYR A 63 -1.16 -2.41 13.53
N ARG A 64 -2.22 -1.88 14.16
CA ARG A 64 -2.59 -2.21 15.55
C ARG A 64 -2.92 -3.69 15.73
N VAL A 65 -3.73 -4.26 14.85
CA VAL A 65 -4.12 -5.68 14.89
C VAL A 65 -2.89 -6.58 14.74
N LEU A 66 -1.96 -6.24 13.84
CA LEU A 66 -0.76 -7.04 13.65
C LEU A 66 0.21 -6.93 14.83
N ARG A 67 0.38 -5.74 15.44
CA ARG A 67 1.17 -5.59 16.68
C ARG A 67 0.64 -6.49 17.79
N MET A 68 -0.67 -6.51 18.01
CA MET A 68 -1.26 -7.41 19.01
C MET A 68 -1.00 -8.87 18.69
N ALA A 69 -1.16 -9.29 17.43
CA ALA A 69 -0.91 -10.66 17.01
C ALA A 69 0.57 -11.07 17.16
N LEU A 70 1.51 -10.15 16.91
CA LEU A 70 2.95 -10.37 17.08
C LEU A 70 3.32 -10.53 18.56
N ARG A 71 2.75 -9.71 19.45
CA ARG A 71 2.92 -9.84 20.90
C ARG A 71 2.39 -11.17 21.41
N GLN A 72 1.18 -11.54 21.01
CA GLN A 72 0.55 -12.80 21.41
C GLN A 72 1.33 -14.03 20.93
N ALA A 73 1.89 -13.96 19.73
CA ALA A 73 2.64 -15.08 19.15
C ALA A 73 4.13 -15.09 19.51
N ASN A 74 4.63 -14.03 20.17
CA ASN A 74 6.06 -13.77 20.42
C ASN A 74 6.94 -14.00 19.17
N GLY A 75 6.48 -13.56 17.99
CA GLY A 75 7.19 -13.76 16.73
C GLY A 75 6.29 -13.73 15.50
N VAL A 76 6.88 -13.93 14.32
CA VAL A 76 6.15 -13.94 13.03
C VAL A 76 5.56 -15.33 12.73
N THR A 77 4.80 -15.87 13.69
CA THR A 77 4.22 -17.22 13.63
C THR A 77 2.69 -17.16 13.71
N GLY A 78 2.02 -18.32 13.54
CA GLY A 78 0.58 -18.47 13.75
C GLY A 78 -0.30 -17.39 13.10
N ARG A 79 -1.06 -16.66 13.93
CA ARG A 79 -1.96 -15.58 13.52
C ARG A 79 -1.20 -14.41 12.87
N ALA A 80 -0.03 -14.03 13.41
CA ALA A 80 0.78 -12.95 12.85
C ALA A 80 1.22 -13.28 11.42
N ARG A 81 1.68 -14.52 11.18
CA ARG A 81 2.06 -14.98 9.83
C ARG A 81 0.88 -14.97 8.85
N ARG A 82 -0.32 -15.36 9.29
CA ARG A 82 -1.54 -15.28 8.47
C ARG A 82 -1.87 -13.83 8.08
N LEU A 83 -1.76 -12.90 9.02
CA LEU A 83 -1.98 -11.48 8.75
C LEU A 83 -0.90 -10.90 7.82
N PHE A 84 0.36 -11.29 7.97
CA PHE A 84 1.44 -10.95 7.04
C PHE A 84 1.14 -11.43 5.61
N ARG A 85 0.61 -12.65 5.44
CA ARG A 85 0.21 -13.15 4.12
C ARG A 85 -0.91 -12.31 3.50
N ARG A 86 -1.92 -11.91 4.29
CA ARG A 86 -2.98 -11.00 3.83
C ARG A 86 -2.43 -9.62 3.46
N ALA A 87 -1.45 -9.13 4.21
CA ALA A 87 -0.76 -7.87 3.93
C ALA A 87 0.19 -7.93 2.73
N ARG A 88 0.24 -9.05 1.99
CA ARG A 88 0.99 -9.15 0.72
C ARG A 88 0.31 -8.39 -0.42
N GLY A 89 -0.98 -8.07 -0.34
CA GLY A 89 -1.72 -7.56 -1.50
C GLY A 89 -1.25 -6.20 -2.03
N THR A 90 -0.86 -5.27 -1.15
CA THR A 90 -0.53 -3.89 -1.54
C THR A 90 0.70 -3.36 -0.82
N TRP A 91 1.31 -2.31 -1.36
CA TRP A 91 2.42 -1.64 -0.71
C TRP A 91 2.03 -1.05 0.67
N CYS A 92 0.88 -0.38 0.76
CA CYS A 92 0.39 0.24 2.00
C CYS A 92 0.13 -0.80 3.11
N THR A 93 -0.52 -1.92 2.79
CA THR A 93 -0.75 -3.02 3.75
C THR A 93 0.56 -3.60 4.28
N ARG A 94 1.51 -3.82 3.37
CA ARG A 94 2.82 -4.41 3.69
C ARG A 94 3.70 -3.47 4.50
N ARG A 95 3.67 -2.16 4.23
CA ARG A 95 4.34 -1.12 5.03
C ARG A 95 3.78 -1.09 6.45
N ALA A 96 2.46 -1.04 6.61
CA ALA A 96 1.82 -1.12 7.92
C ALA A 96 2.22 -2.41 8.67
N ALA A 97 2.34 -3.54 7.96
CA ALA A 97 2.75 -4.80 8.55
C ALA A 97 4.23 -4.82 9.00
N LEU A 98 5.13 -4.31 8.16
CA LEU A 98 6.55 -4.19 8.49
C LEU A 98 6.78 -3.20 9.64
N ALA A 99 6.06 -2.07 9.66
CA ALA A 99 6.10 -1.10 10.75
C ALA A 99 5.66 -1.74 12.08
N ALA A 100 4.60 -2.55 12.07
CA ALA A 100 4.17 -3.31 13.25
C ALA A 100 5.23 -4.28 13.76
N ALA A 101 5.90 -5.02 12.86
CA ALA A 101 6.99 -5.91 13.25
C ALA A 101 8.23 -5.17 13.76
N HIS A 102 8.59 -4.05 13.15
CA HIS A 102 9.67 -3.20 13.65
C HIS A 102 9.37 -2.67 15.06
N ALA A 103 8.12 -2.29 15.32
CA ALA A 103 7.69 -1.80 16.63
C ALA A 103 7.69 -2.87 17.74
N GLU A 104 7.62 -4.15 17.38
CA GLU A 104 7.67 -5.29 18.31
C GLU A 104 9.03 -6.02 18.32
N GLY A 105 10.05 -5.50 17.62
CA GLY A 105 11.39 -6.11 17.58
C GLY A 105 11.57 -7.23 16.53
N PHE A 106 10.51 -7.69 15.89
CA PHE A 106 10.54 -8.73 14.84
C PHE A 106 10.81 -8.21 13.42
N GLY A 107 11.28 -6.96 13.28
CA GLY A 107 11.41 -6.29 11.98
C GLY A 107 12.34 -7.02 10.99
N ARG A 108 13.44 -7.62 11.46
CA ARG A 108 14.36 -8.39 10.61
C ARG A 108 13.71 -9.67 10.06
N GLU A 109 13.05 -10.42 10.93
CA GLU A 109 12.34 -11.65 10.57
C GLU A 109 11.20 -11.36 9.59
N ALA A 110 10.40 -10.33 9.87
CA ALA A 110 9.32 -9.89 9.00
C ALA A 110 9.85 -9.41 7.63
N ARG A 111 10.97 -8.68 7.60
CA ARG A 111 11.61 -8.26 6.35
C ARG A 111 12.09 -9.46 5.55
N ALA A 112 12.75 -10.43 6.19
CA ALA A 112 13.18 -11.67 5.53
C ALA A 112 11.99 -12.47 4.99
N LEU A 113 10.90 -12.57 5.75
CA LEU A 113 9.65 -13.21 5.31
C LEU A 113 9.09 -12.55 4.05
N VAL A 114 9.04 -11.22 4.05
CA VAL A 114 8.50 -10.45 2.93
C VAL A 114 9.43 -10.50 1.70
N CYS A 115 10.74 -10.44 1.88
CA CYS A 115 11.71 -10.59 0.78
C CYS A 115 11.65 -11.97 0.13
N ARG A 116 11.40 -13.04 0.91
CA ARG A 116 11.14 -14.39 0.35
C ARG A 116 9.91 -14.46 -0.55
N TRP A 117 8.99 -13.49 -0.47
CA TRP A 117 7.85 -13.40 -1.36
C TRP A 117 8.11 -12.63 -2.67
N GLY A 118 9.37 -12.23 -2.89
CA GLY A 118 9.80 -11.46 -4.06
C GLY A 118 9.83 -9.95 -3.84
N TYR A 119 9.23 -9.45 -2.75
CA TYR A 119 9.06 -8.02 -2.56
C TYR A 119 10.37 -7.25 -2.36
N ARG A 120 10.50 -6.16 -3.11
CA ARG A 120 11.52 -5.12 -2.91
C ARG A 120 10.89 -3.79 -2.45
N PRO A 121 11.46 -3.08 -1.46
CA PRO A 121 10.90 -1.87 -0.86
C PRO A 121 10.54 -0.72 -1.81
N TRP A 122 11.13 -0.69 -3.00
CA TRP A 122 11.06 0.39 -3.99
C TRP A 122 10.08 0.11 -5.14
N HIS A 123 9.30 -0.97 -5.08
CA HIS A 123 8.39 -1.31 -6.16
C HIS A 123 7.03 -0.62 -5.99
N ILE A 124 6.84 0.49 -6.70
CA ILE A 124 5.55 1.18 -6.94
C ILE A 124 4.55 0.22 -7.59
N PHE A 125 5.06 -0.72 -8.38
CA PHE A 125 4.30 -1.69 -9.12
C PHE A 125 4.55 -3.10 -8.59
N PRO A 126 3.56 -4.00 -8.51
CA PRO A 126 3.79 -5.38 -8.10
C PRO A 126 4.86 -6.07 -8.96
N ASP A 127 5.59 -7.01 -8.37
CA ASP A 127 6.61 -7.79 -9.08
C ASP A 127 5.99 -8.42 -10.33
N GLY A 128 6.56 -8.14 -11.51
CA GLY A 128 6.02 -8.60 -12.79
C GLY A 128 5.28 -7.54 -13.60
N THR A 129 5.06 -6.33 -13.08
CA THR A 129 4.32 -5.26 -13.78
C THR A 129 4.97 -4.79 -15.08
N PHE A 130 6.29 -4.95 -15.22
CA PHE A 130 7.00 -4.66 -16.47
C PHE A 130 7.57 -5.93 -17.13
N THR A 131 6.93 -7.07 -16.94
CA THR A 131 7.29 -8.30 -17.65
C THR A 131 6.36 -8.54 -18.83
N ARG A 132 6.75 -9.37 -19.80
CA ARG A 132 5.89 -9.77 -20.93
C ARG A 132 4.55 -10.38 -20.52
N ARG A 133 4.40 -10.81 -19.26
CA ARG A 133 3.16 -11.35 -18.69
C ARG A 133 2.27 -10.29 -18.02
N SER A 134 2.72 -9.03 -17.97
CA SER A 134 1.99 -7.96 -17.33
C SER A 134 0.76 -7.56 -18.15
N PRO A 135 -0.45 -7.50 -17.54
CA PRO A 135 -1.63 -6.99 -18.21
C PRO A 135 -1.50 -5.50 -18.54
N PHE A 136 -0.75 -4.71 -17.75
CA PHE A 136 -0.56 -3.28 -17.96
C PHE A 136 0.22 -2.93 -19.24
N LEU A 137 1.00 -3.88 -19.78
CA LEU A 137 1.73 -3.71 -21.04
C LEU A 137 0.92 -4.17 -22.26
N ARG A 138 -0.29 -4.72 -22.06
CA ARG A 138 -1.14 -5.20 -23.15
C ARG A 138 -2.15 -4.10 -23.48
N ILE A 139 -2.14 -3.63 -24.72
CA ILE A 139 -3.11 -2.65 -25.22
C ILE A 139 -4.56 -3.12 -24.99
N ALA A 140 -4.82 -4.43 -25.12
CA ALA A 140 -6.14 -5.01 -24.90
C ALA A 140 -6.70 -4.78 -23.48
N PHE A 141 -5.84 -4.78 -22.45
CA PHE A 141 -6.23 -4.50 -21.07
C PHE A 141 -6.73 -3.06 -20.90
N TRP A 142 -6.03 -2.09 -21.49
CA TRP A 142 -6.49 -0.70 -21.45
C TRP A 142 -7.77 -0.51 -22.24
N ARG A 143 -7.93 -1.22 -23.37
CA ARG A 143 -9.18 -1.21 -24.12
C ARG A 143 -10.36 -1.75 -23.31
N SER A 144 -10.19 -2.82 -22.53
CA SER A 144 -11.27 -3.34 -21.67
C SER A 144 -11.57 -2.40 -20.50
N VAL A 145 -10.55 -1.76 -19.91
CA VAL A 145 -10.72 -0.78 -18.82
C VAL A 145 -11.47 0.46 -19.29
N PHE A 146 -11.20 0.93 -20.51
CA PHE A 146 -11.88 2.08 -21.11
C PHE A 146 -13.17 1.71 -21.87
N GLY A 147 -13.58 0.44 -21.86
CA GLY A 147 -14.78 -0.02 -22.59
C GLY A 147 -14.67 0.12 -24.12
N LEU A 148 -13.46 0.16 -24.66
CA LEU A 148 -13.12 0.30 -26.08
C LEU A 148 -12.91 -1.05 -26.79
N GLU A 149 -13.44 -2.15 -26.22
CA GLU A 149 -13.50 -3.41 -26.93
C GLU A 149 -14.29 -3.20 -28.24
N PRO A 150 -13.72 -3.55 -29.40
CA PRO A 150 -14.54 -3.59 -30.59
C PRO A 150 -15.58 -4.68 -30.36
N ARG A 151 -16.88 -4.32 -30.45
CA ARG A 151 -17.93 -5.31 -30.68
C ARG A 151 -17.53 -6.07 -31.95
N GLY A 152 -16.94 -7.25 -31.78
CA GLY A 152 -16.67 -8.16 -32.88
C GLY A 152 -18.01 -8.63 -33.47
N PRO A 153 -18.13 -8.80 -34.78
CA PRO A 153 -19.33 -9.33 -35.40
C PRO A 153 -19.44 -10.81 -35.03
N GLY A 154 -20.37 -11.17 -34.16
CA GLY A 154 -20.54 -12.56 -33.73
C GLY A 154 -21.29 -12.71 -32.42
N HIS A 155 -22.54 -12.28 -32.39
CA HIS A 155 -23.51 -12.73 -31.39
C HIS A 155 -24.67 -13.38 -32.16
N PRO A 156 -24.78 -14.72 -32.19
CA PRO A 156 -26.01 -15.36 -32.60
C PRO A 156 -27.04 -15.22 -31.48
N GLY A 157 -28.26 -14.84 -31.87
CA GLY A 157 -29.46 -15.29 -31.16
C GLY A 157 -29.72 -16.77 -31.40
#